data_AF-A0A800L799-F1
#
_entry.id   AF-A0A800L799-F1
#
_cell.length_a   1.000
_cell.length_b   1.000
_cell.length_c   1.000
_cell.angle_alpha   90.00
_cell.angle_beta   90.00
_cell.angle_gamma   90.00
#
_symmetry.space_group_name_H-M   'P 1'
#
loop_
_entity.id
_entity.type
_entity.pdbx_description
1 polymer ?
#
loop_
_entity_poly.entity_id
_entity_poly.type
_entity_poly.pdbx_seq_one_letter_code
_entity_poly.pdbx_strand_id
1 'polypeptide(L)'
;MKLKKLIVSGIALTVAIAFVDAGTLKGHVKYDGKPPKAKKLRMDADPVCGASHSGPVYSESFKMAADGSMAEAIVYLKNVSYSGGSPADPVILDQNGCIYNPHVLGMVAGQELLIKNSDATLHNIHSRPNVNKEFNFAMPKVVKEKKSTFAKSEPEPFYIKCDVHPWMKAWVLVSDHPYFAVTDSNGNFSIDGIPAGSYEVVCWQEKFKKKPMTATITIGDGETNQDFIFTRPKKK
;
A
#
# COMPACT_ATOMS: atom_id res chain seq x y z
N MET A 1 46.37 -26.62 -57.39
CA MET A 1 45.44 -25.77 -56.61
C MET A 1 45.38 -26.26 -55.17
N LYS A 2 45.96 -25.51 -54.22
CA LYS A 2 45.94 -25.84 -52.77
C LYS A 2 44.69 -25.24 -52.13
N LEU A 3 43.77 -26.07 -51.65
CA LEU A 3 42.56 -25.62 -50.95
C LEU A 3 42.88 -25.43 -49.47
N LYS A 4 42.94 -24.17 -49.02
CA LYS A 4 43.11 -23.82 -47.60
C LYS A 4 41.79 -24.07 -46.86
N LYS A 5 41.77 -25.01 -45.91
CA LYS A 5 40.69 -25.14 -44.93
C LYS A 5 40.77 -23.97 -43.94
N LEU A 6 39.81 -23.05 -43.99
CA LEU A 6 39.56 -22.11 -42.89
C LEU A 6 38.88 -22.88 -41.75
N ILE A 7 39.50 -22.88 -40.57
CA ILE A 7 38.87 -23.30 -39.33
C ILE A 7 38.26 -22.04 -38.71
N VAL A 8 36.93 -21.93 -38.73
CA VAL A 8 36.19 -20.90 -38.01
C VAL A 8 35.92 -21.44 -36.61
N SER A 9 36.62 -20.92 -35.61
CA SER A 9 36.36 -21.23 -34.20
C SER A 9 35.16 -20.41 -33.74
N GLY A 10 33.99 -21.04 -33.60
CA GLY A 10 32.79 -20.40 -33.08
C GLY A 10 32.87 -20.28 -31.56
N ILE A 11 32.88 -19.06 -31.04
CA ILE A 11 32.74 -18.78 -29.60
C ILE A 11 31.26 -19.01 -29.25
N ALA A 12 30.97 -20.10 -28.54
CA ALA A 12 29.65 -20.34 -27.97
C ALA A 12 29.46 -19.41 -26.76
N LEU A 13 28.64 -18.38 -26.92
CA LEU A 13 28.22 -17.52 -25.82
C LEU A 13 27.11 -18.23 -25.05
N THR A 14 27.47 -18.93 -23.97
CA THR A 14 26.49 -19.49 -23.04
C THR A 14 25.87 -18.36 -22.22
N VAL A 15 24.64 -17.99 -22.56
CA VAL A 15 23.80 -17.13 -21.71
C VAL A 15 23.28 -18.00 -20.56
N ALA A 16 23.87 -17.85 -19.37
CA ALA A 16 23.33 -18.43 -18.15
C ALA A 16 22.10 -17.60 -17.75
N ILE A 17 20.91 -18.14 -17.99
CA ILE A 17 19.67 -17.59 -17.43
C ILE A 17 19.62 -18.05 -15.97
N ALA A 18 20.02 -17.18 -15.05
CA ALA A 18 19.74 -17.39 -13.63
C ALA A 18 18.23 -17.22 -13.43
N PHE A 19 17.53 -18.32 -13.23
CA PHE A 19 16.18 -18.25 -12.68
C PHE A 19 16.32 -17.72 -11.25
N VAL A 20 15.82 -16.51 -11.02
CA VAL A 20 15.64 -16.02 -9.65
C VAL A 20 14.42 -16.75 -9.14
N ASP A 21 14.66 -17.72 -8.27
CA ASP A 21 13.64 -18.42 -7.52
C ASP A 21 12.77 -17.38 -6.79
N ALA A 22 11.50 -17.34 -7.18
CA ALA A 22 10.54 -16.34 -6.75
C ALA A 22 9.48 -17.02 -5.88
N GLY A 23 9.49 -16.68 -4.59
CA GLY A 23 8.54 -17.18 -3.60
C GLY A 23 7.36 -16.26 -3.38
N THR A 24 6.41 -16.76 -2.59
CA THR A 24 5.19 -16.06 -2.19
C THR A 24 5.12 -16.00 -0.68
N LEU A 25 4.88 -14.80 -0.13
CA LEU A 25 4.54 -14.62 1.28
C LEU A 25 3.02 -14.46 1.42
N LYS A 26 2.40 -15.33 2.19
CA LYS A 26 0.99 -15.25 2.57
C LYS A 26 0.82 -15.18 4.08
N GLY A 27 -0.36 -14.76 4.49
CA GLY A 27 -0.73 -14.84 5.90
C GLY A 27 -2.00 -14.07 6.20
N HIS A 28 -2.26 -13.99 7.49
CA HIS A 28 -3.47 -13.40 8.02
C HIS A 28 -3.15 -12.43 9.15
N VAL A 29 -3.82 -11.28 9.15
CA VAL A 29 -3.66 -10.25 10.19
C VAL A 29 -4.90 -10.22 11.07
N LYS A 30 -4.69 -10.36 12.38
CA LYS A 30 -5.73 -10.30 13.41
C LYS A 30 -5.49 -9.20 14.42
N TYR A 31 -6.55 -8.86 15.13
CA TYR A 31 -6.49 -8.19 16.41
C TYR A 31 -7.06 -9.09 17.50
N ASP A 32 -6.28 -9.31 18.54
CA ASP A 32 -6.71 -9.99 19.75
C ASP A 32 -7.12 -8.94 20.80
N GLY A 33 -8.44 -8.79 20.94
CA GLY A 33 -9.07 -7.97 21.94
C GLY A 33 -10.37 -7.32 21.48
N LYS A 34 -10.98 -6.54 22.38
CA LYS A 34 -12.17 -5.75 22.04
C LYS A 34 -11.78 -4.55 21.18
N PRO A 35 -12.42 -4.34 20.01
CA PRO A 35 -12.09 -3.21 19.14
C PRO A 35 -12.45 -1.88 19.82
N PRO A 36 -11.78 -0.77 19.46
CA PRO A 36 -12.22 0.54 19.88
C PRO A 36 -13.64 0.82 19.37
N LYS A 37 -14.40 1.63 20.09
CA LYS A 37 -15.74 2.04 19.64
C LYS A 37 -15.64 2.73 18.27
N ALA A 38 -16.39 2.24 17.30
CA ALA A 38 -16.45 2.84 15.96
C ALA A 38 -16.84 4.32 16.07
N LYS A 39 -16.03 5.19 15.45
CA LYS A 39 -16.26 6.64 15.46
C LYS A 39 -17.11 7.01 14.26
N LYS A 40 -18.35 7.45 14.49
CA LYS A 40 -19.21 8.01 13.45
C LYS A 40 -18.59 9.29 12.87
N LEU A 41 -18.60 9.41 11.54
CA LEU A 41 -18.15 10.60 10.83
C LEU A 41 -19.28 11.64 10.80
N ARG A 42 -18.93 12.91 10.99
CA ARG A 42 -19.86 14.06 11.03
C ARG A 42 -19.99 14.69 9.65
N MET A 43 -20.49 13.89 8.71
CA MET A 43 -20.66 14.30 7.31
C MET A 43 -21.79 15.30 7.11
N ASP A 44 -22.69 15.44 8.09
CA ASP A 44 -23.78 16.42 8.14
C ASP A 44 -23.30 17.88 8.09
N ALA A 45 -22.01 18.12 8.30
CA ALA A 45 -21.40 19.44 8.14
C ALA A 45 -21.35 19.93 6.68
N ASP A 46 -21.47 19.05 5.69
CA ASP A 46 -21.58 19.36 4.27
C ASP A 46 -22.81 18.64 3.69
N PRO A 47 -23.82 19.35 3.15
CA PRO A 47 -25.05 18.71 2.65
C PRO A 47 -24.82 17.69 1.54
N VAL A 48 -23.81 17.88 0.68
CA VAL A 48 -23.48 16.92 -0.38
C VAL A 48 -22.94 15.63 0.25
N CYS A 49 -22.10 15.76 1.27
CA CYS A 49 -21.56 14.62 2.00
C CYS A 49 -22.60 13.91 2.87
N GLY A 50 -23.52 14.64 3.48
CA GLY A 50 -24.63 14.05 4.23
C GLY A 50 -25.58 13.26 3.33
N ALA A 51 -25.78 13.72 2.09
CA ALA A 51 -26.68 13.10 1.12
C ALA A 51 -26.04 11.95 0.30
N SER A 52 -24.71 11.78 0.35
CA SER A 52 -24.01 10.74 -0.41
C SER A 52 -24.12 9.33 0.20
N HIS A 53 -24.73 9.21 1.40
CA HIS A 53 -24.89 7.95 2.11
C HIS A 53 -26.33 7.75 2.59
N SER A 54 -26.83 6.52 2.52
CA SER A 54 -28.14 6.13 3.05
C SER A 54 -28.15 5.91 4.58
N GLY A 55 -26.99 5.95 5.22
CA GLY A 55 -26.82 5.63 6.64
C GLY A 55 -25.56 6.24 7.26
N PRO A 56 -25.31 5.98 8.55
CA PRO A 56 -24.13 6.50 9.23
C PRO A 56 -22.84 5.92 8.65
N VAL A 57 -21.88 6.79 8.36
CA VAL A 57 -20.51 6.41 7.98
C VAL A 57 -19.60 6.43 9.20
N TYR A 58 -18.66 5.49 9.25
CA TYR A 58 -17.71 5.33 10.35
C TYR A 58 -16.27 5.47 9.88
N SER A 59 -15.39 5.87 10.78
CA SER A 59 -13.96 5.98 10.50
C SER A 59 -13.34 4.61 10.17
N GLU A 60 -12.57 4.57 9.09
CA GLU A 60 -11.87 3.37 8.60
C GLU A 60 -10.52 3.13 9.31
N SER A 61 -10.16 3.99 10.26
CA SER A 61 -8.89 3.90 11.00
C SER A 61 -8.68 2.60 11.80
N PHE A 62 -9.72 1.77 11.94
CA PHE A 62 -9.67 0.45 12.55
C PHE A 62 -10.85 -0.39 12.04
N LYS A 63 -10.61 -1.23 11.03
CA LYS A 63 -11.61 -2.16 10.47
C LYS A 63 -11.28 -3.58 10.87
N MET A 64 -12.21 -4.19 11.60
CA MET A 64 -12.05 -5.52 12.15
C MET A 64 -13.35 -6.30 11.98
N ALA A 65 -13.25 -7.53 11.47
CA ALA A 65 -14.34 -8.48 11.40
C ALA A 65 -14.66 -9.09 12.78
N ALA A 66 -15.78 -9.80 12.88
CA ALA A 66 -16.27 -10.36 14.14
C ALA A 66 -15.31 -11.40 14.76
N ASP A 67 -14.56 -12.11 13.94
CA ASP A 67 -13.56 -13.12 14.32
C ASP A 67 -12.17 -12.54 14.63
N GLY A 68 -12.05 -11.21 14.59
CA GLY A 68 -10.83 -10.46 14.85
C GLY A 68 -9.97 -10.20 13.61
N SER A 69 -10.36 -10.63 12.41
CA SER A 69 -9.61 -10.33 11.18
C SER A 69 -9.53 -8.84 10.92
N MET A 70 -8.34 -8.35 10.56
CA MET A 70 -8.06 -6.92 10.40
C MET A 70 -7.90 -6.56 8.94
N ALA A 71 -8.78 -5.73 8.43
CA ALA A 71 -8.64 -5.15 7.11
C ALA A 71 -7.70 -3.93 7.13
N GLU A 72 -7.18 -3.56 5.96
CA GLU A 72 -6.40 -2.32 5.76
C GLU A 72 -5.11 -2.24 6.61
N ALA A 73 -4.54 -3.38 6.99
CA ALA A 73 -3.15 -3.46 7.42
C ALA A 73 -2.25 -3.55 6.18
N ILE A 74 -1.09 -2.91 6.24
CA ILE A 74 -0.06 -3.02 5.18
C ILE A 74 0.99 -4.00 5.65
N VAL A 75 1.25 -5.04 4.86
CA VAL A 75 2.37 -5.95 5.04
C VAL A 75 3.40 -5.65 3.97
N TYR A 76 4.65 -5.39 4.34
CA TYR A 76 5.70 -5.05 3.38
C TYR A 76 7.07 -5.52 3.84
N LEU A 77 7.92 -5.87 2.88
CA LEU A 77 9.30 -6.25 3.15
C LEU A 77 10.18 -5.00 3.29
N LYS A 78 11.26 -5.13 4.05
CA LYS A 78 12.32 -4.13 4.13
C LYS A 78 13.60 -4.63 3.48
N ASN A 79 14.44 -3.67 3.07
CA ASN A 79 15.79 -3.90 2.56
C ASN A 79 15.84 -4.85 1.35
N VAL A 80 14.80 -4.84 0.51
CA VAL A 80 14.79 -5.64 -0.71
C VAL A 80 15.51 -4.88 -1.83
N SER A 81 16.48 -5.54 -2.46
CA SER A 81 17.08 -5.04 -3.70
C SER A 81 16.12 -5.30 -4.86
N TYR A 82 15.78 -4.25 -5.61
CA TYR A 82 14.84 -4.33 -6.72
C TYR A 82 15.25 -3.38 -7.85
N SER A 83 15.21 -3.88 -9.08
CA SER A 83 15.60 -3.15 -10.30
C SER A 83 14.53 -3.18 -11.38
N GLY A 84 13.32 -3.68 -11.08
CA GLY A 84 12.23 -3.84 -12.05
C GLY A 84 11.49 -2.54 -12.42
N GLY A 85 11.87 -1.40 -11.83
CA GLY A 85 11.23 -0.11 -12.06
C GLY A 85 9.80 -0.02 -11.48
N SER A 86 9.15 1.13 -11.68
CA SER A 86 7.77 1.35 -11.24
C SER A 86 6.76 0.71 -12.22
N PRO A 87 5.65 0.16 -11.72
CA PRO A 87 4.55 -0.27 -12.59
C PRO A 87 4.01 0.90 -13.43
N ALA A 88 3.60 0.60 -14.67
CA ALA A 88 3.03 1.59 -15.58
C ALA A 88 1.60 2.00 -15.21
N ASP A 89 0.82 1.06 -14.66
CA ASP A 89 -0.54 1.33 -14.23
C ASP A 89 -0.55 2.27 -13.01
N PRO A 90 -1.36 3.33 -13.02
CA PRO A 90 -1.43 4.26 -11.90
C PRO A 90 -2.13 3.61 -10.70
N VAL A 91 -1.67 3.98 -9.49
CA VAL A 91 -2.47 3.75 -8.30
C VAL A 91 -3.57 4.81 -8.23
N ILE A 92 -4.80 4.41 -7.89
CA ILE A 92 -5.94 5.31 -7.86
C ILE A 92 -6.26 5.69 -6.41
N LEU A 93 -6.44 6.99 -6.18
CA LEU A 93 -7.03 7.54 -4.96
C LEU A 93 -8.24 8.38 -5.35
N ASP A 94 -9.45 7.97 -4.96
CA ASP A 94 -10.68 8.66 -5.32
C ASP A 94 -11.33 9.35 -4.10
N GLN A 95 -11.92 10.51 -4.37
CA GLN A 95 -12.82 11.22 -3.47
C GLN A 95 -14.25 10.85 -3.88
N ASN A 96 -14.83 9.89 -3.17
CA ASN A 96 -16.14 9.34 -3.48
C ASN A 96 -16.92 9.07 -2.20
N GLY A 97 -18.12 9.64 -2.08
CA GLY A 97 -18.89 9.59 -0.84
C GLY A 97 -18.27 10.44 0.26
N CYS A 98 -17.55 11.51 -0.08
CA CYS A 98 -16.78 12.33 0.86
C CYS A 98 -15.87 11.52 1.78
N ILE A 99 -15.27 10.46 1.25
CA ILE A 99 -14.16 9.70 1.84
C ILE A 99 -13.07 9.55 0.80
N TYR A 100 -11.87 9.19 1.24
CA TYR A 100 -10.80 8.77 0.33
C TYR A 100 -10.83 7.26 0.18
N ASN A 101 -10.92 6.80 -1.07
CA ASN A 101 -10.96 5.39 -1.39
C ASN A 101 -9.80 5.01 -2.34
N PRO A 102 -8.99 4.01 -2.00
CA PRO A 102 -9.00 3.25 -0.75
C PRO A 102 -8.50 4.07 0.45
N HIS A 103 -8.88 3.68 1.68
CA HIS A 103 -8.35 4.28 2.92
C HIS A 103 -6.86 3.98 3.10
N VAL A 104 -6.39 2.84 2.60
CA VAL A 104 -4.99 2.42 2.65
C VAL A 104 -4.56 1.91 1.28
N LEU A 105 -3.43 2.44 0.77
CA LEU A 105 -2.81 1.98 -0.46
C LEU A 105 -1.31 1.83 -0.31
N GLY A 106 -0.73 0.99 -1.16
CA GLY A 106 0.71 0.94 -1.41
C GLY A 106 1.00 1.30 -2.86
N MET A 107 2.16 1.89 -3.10
CA MET A 107 2.66 2.20 -4.43
C MET A 107 4.19 2.12 -4.47
N VAL A 108 4.75 2.00 -5.68
CA VAL A 108 6.19 2.03 -5.89
C VAL A 108 6.66 3.47 -6.14
N ALA A 109 7.83 3.83 -5.65
CA ALA A 109 8.46 5.11 -5.95
C ALA A 109 8.56 5.34 -7.47
N GLY A 110 8.15 6.51 -7.94
CA GLY A 110 8.05 6.86 -9.37
C GLY A 110 6.79 6.36 -10.06
N GLN A 111 5.92 5.58 -9.41
CA GLN A 111 4.61 5.20 -9.95
C GLN A 111 3.68 6.42 -9.98
N GLU A 112 2.80 6.49 -10.99
CA GLU A 112 1.78 7.53 -11.06
C GLU A 112 0.70 7.28 -10.00
N LEU A 113 0.34 8.34 -9.28
CA LEU A 113 -0.87 8.41 -8.46
C LEU A 113 -1.93 9.19 -9.23
N LEU A 114 -2.97 8.50 -9.70
CA LEU A 114 -4.15 9.11 -10.31
C LEU A 114 -5.18 9.43 -9.23
N ILE A 115 -5.38 10.71 -9.00
CA ILE A 115 -6.29 11.22 -7.98
C ILE A 115 -7.59 11.65 -8.66
N LYS A 116 -8.71 11.13 -8.18
CA LYS A 116 -10.04 11.38 -8.74
C LYS A 116 -10.94 12.14 -7.77
N ASN A 117 -11.89 12.90 -8.30
CA ASN A 117 -12.99 13.51 -7.55
C ASN A 117 -14.34 13.11 -8.15
N SER A 118 -14.82 11.94 -7.75
CA SER A 118 -16.14 11.45 -8.09
C SER A 118 -17.27 12.22 -7.37
N ASP A 119 -16.98 12.88 -6.25
CA ASP A 119 -17.94 13.70 -5.53
C ASP A 119 -18.38 14.97 -6.29
N ALA A 120 -19.56 15.45 -5.92
CA ALA A 120 -20.15 16.69 -6.43
C ALA A 120 -19.81 17.92 -5.58
N THR A 121 -18.84 17.80 -4.66
CA THR A 121 -18.38 18.88 -3.76
C THR A 121 -16.87 19.13 -3.89
N LEU A 122 -16.39 20.19 -3.24
CA LEU A 122 -14.99 20.54 -3.17
C LEU A 122 -14.30 19.71 -2.09
N HIS A 123 -13.17 19.13 -2.47
CA HIS A 123 -12.22 18.54 -1.55
C HIS A 123 -10.81 19.11 -1.82
N ASN A 124 -9.81 18.67 -1.07
CA ASN A 124 -8.41 19.00 -1.37
C ASN A 124 -7.51 17.84 -1.00
N ILE A 125 -6.47 17.62 -1.79
CA ILE A 125 -5.47 16.59 -1.50
C ILE A 125 -4.29 17.26 -0.83
N HIS A 126 -4.10 16.98 0.45
CA HIS A 126 -2.95 17.41 1.23
C HIS A 126 -2.10 16.21 1.63
N SER A 127 -1.03 15.97 0.89
CA SER A 127 -0.09 14.89 1.13
C SER A 127 0.96 15.27 2.16
N ARG A 128 1.20 14.43 3.17
CA ARG A 128 2.16 14.68 4.26
C ARG A 128 3.28 13.63 4.30
N PRO A 129 4.10 13.49 3.25
CA PRO A 129 5.22 12.55 3.22
C PRO A 129 6.29 12.92 4.25
N ASN A 130 7.17 11.98 4.57
CA ASN A 130 8.30 12.22 5.48
C ASN A 130 9.53 12.72 4.72
N VAL A 131 9.80 12.19 3.51
CA VAL A 131 11.02 12.54 2.73
C VAL A 131 10.74 13.13 1.35
N ASN A 132 9.61 12.78 0.72
CA ASN A 132 9.18 13.40 -0.52
C ASN A 132 8.64 14.82 -0.29
N LYS A 133 8.45 15.58 -1.37
CA LYS A 133 7.89 16.93 -1.31
C LYS A 133 6.39 16.87 -0.98
N GLU A 134 5.99 17.59 0.07
CA GLU A 134 4.58 17.85 0.40
C GLU A 134 3.89 18.59 -0.76
N PHE A 135 2.63 18.23 -1.01
CA PHE A 135 1.76 18.95 -1.93
C PHE A 135 0.37 19.14 -1.32
N ASN A 136 -0.24 20.27 -1.65
CA ASN A 136 -1.60 20.60 -1.29
C ASN A 136 -2.30 21.29 -2.45
N PHE A 137 -3.42 20.75 -2.92
CA PHE A 137 -4.23 21.41 -3.94
C PHE A 137 -5.71 21.10 -3.78
N ALA A 138 -6.54 22.08 -4.14
CA ALA A 138 -7.98 21.94 -4.22
C ALA A 138 -8.40 21.07 -5.42
N MET A 139 -9.48 20.31 -5.25
CA MET A 139 -10.20 19.60 -6.29
C MET A 139 -11.69 19.96 -6.18
N PRO A 140 -12.13 21.10 -6.75
CA PRO A 140 -13.55 21.41 -6.84
C PRO A 140 -14.29 20.37 -7.68
N LYS A 141 -15.62 20.33 -7.60
CA LYS A 141 -16.47 19.36 -8.34
C LYS A 141 -16.21 19.28 -9.86
N VAL A 142 -15.60 20.31 -10.45
CA VAL A 142 -15.26 20.39 -11.88
C VAL A 142 -13.88 19.81 -12.22
N VAL A 143 -12.99 19.69 -11.24
CA VAL A 143 -11.67 19.04 -11.40
C VAL A 143 -11.84 17.57 -11.06
N LYS A 144 -12.05 16.75 -12.08
CA LYS A 144 -12.36 15.33 -11.91
C LYS A 144 -11.14 14.45 -11.70
N GLU A 145 -10.00 14.82 -12.24
CA GLU A 145 -8.78 14.04 -12.10
C GLU A 145 -7.54 14.93 -11.99
N LYS A 146 -6.52 14.44 -11.29
CA LYS A 146 -5.19 15.04 -11.23
C LYS A 146 -4.14 13.97 -10.99
N LYS A 147 -2.97 14.12 -11.61
CA LYS A 147 -1.84 13.20 -11.45
C LYS A 147 -0.84 13.75 -10.44
N SER A 148 -0.23 12.84 -9.68
CA SER A 148 0.92 13.11 -8.80
C SER A 148 1.86 11.91 -8.80
N THR A 149 3.00 12.03 -8.13
CA THR A 149 3.94 10.93 -7.90
C THR A 149 4.82 11.22 -6.68
N PHE A 150 5.52 10.20 -6.20
CA PHE A 150 6.54 10.29 -5.16
C PHE A 150 7.83 9.71 -5.72
N ALA A 151 8.90 10.49 -5.76
CA ALA A 151 10.14 10.11 -6.43
C ALA A 151 11.01 9.14 -5.61
N LYS A 152 10.76 9.01 -4.31
CA LYS A 152 11.56 8.19 -3.38
C LYS A 152 10.65 7.30 -2.55
N SER A 153 11.16 6.16 -2.08
CA SER A 153 10.53 5.43 -0.98
C SER A 153 10.41 6.28 0.28
N GLU A 154 9.44 5.92 1.10
CA GLU A 154 9.19 6.52 2.40
C GLU A 154 9.54 5.52 3.51
N PRO A 155 10.14 5.96 4.63
CA PRO A 155 10.56 5.06 5.70
C PRO A 155 9.37 4.40 6.43
N GLU A 156 8.21 5.04 6.41
CA GLU A 156 6.97 4.55 7.00
C GLU A 156 5.75 5.07 6.21
N PRO A 157 4.60 4.38 6.29
CA PRO A 157 3.36 4.89 5.70
C PRO A 157 3.00 6.26 6.25
N PHE A 158 2.70 7.20 5.36
CA PHE A 158 2.26 8.55 5.70
C PHE A 158 0.81 8.75 5.28
N TYR A 159 0.22 9.90 5.64
CA TYR A 159 -1.18 10.16 5.33
C TYR A 159 -1.36 11.27 4.30
N ILE A 160 -2.40 11.13 3.50
CA ILE A 160 -3.01 12.18 2.69
C ILE A 160 -4.31 12.56 3.40
N LYS A 161 -4.58 13.85 3.58
CA LYS A 161 -5.80 14.35 4.23
C LYS A 161 -6.55 15.38 3.39
N CYS A 162 -7.79 15.62 3.74
CA CYS A 162 -8.52 16.83 3.36
C CYS A 162 -8.45 17.83 4.51
N ASP A 163 -8.15 19.09 4.20
CA ASP A 163 -8.22 20.21 5.14
C ASP A 163 -9.66 20.77 5.25
N VAL A 164 -10.50 20.56 4.23
CA VAL A 164 -11.92 20.98 4.22
C VAL A 164 -12.78 20.04 5.04
N HIS A 165 -12.60 18.73 4.86
CA HIS A 165 -13.38 17.69 5.54
C HIS A 165 -12.46 16.86 6.46
N PRO A 166 -12.39 17.18 7.77
CA PRO A 166 -11.38 16.61 8.68
C PRO A 166 -11.43 15.10 8.90
N TRP A 167 -12.49 14.45 8.42
CA TRP A 167 -12.64 13.00 8.46
C TRP A 167 -11.96 12.29 7.27
N MET A 168 -11.75 12.97 6.15
CA MET A 168 -11.14 12.37 4.96
C MET A 168 -9.64 12.25 5.15
N LYS A 169 -9.19 11.00 5.16
CA LYS A 169 -7.79 10.63 5.32
C LYS A 169 -7.57 9.30 4.62
N ALA A 170 -6.42 9.15 3.99
CA ALA A 170 -5.93 7.87 3.49
C ALA A 170 -4.45 7.72 3.90
N TRP A 171 -3.96 6.49 3.92
CA TRP A 171 -2.56 6.15 4.19
C TRP A 171 -1.89 5.55 2.98
N VAL A 172 -0.63 5.94 2.77
CA VAL A 172 0.15 5.55 1.60
C VAL A 172 1.47 4.99 2.07
N LEU A 173 1.75 3.73 1.68
CA LEU A 173 3.11 3.21 1.64
C LEU A 173 3.71 3.55 0.27
N VAL A 174 4.88 4.19 0.26
CA VAL A 174 5.70 4.33 -0.96
C VAL A 174 6.96 3.50 -0.76
N SER A 175 7.10 2.43 -1.54
CA SER A 175 8.23 1.49 -1.46
C SER A 175 9.13 1.59 -2.69
N ASP A 176 10.40 1.20 -2.58
CA ASP A 176 11.29 1.08 -3.75
C ASP A 176 11.01 -0.20 -4.56
N HIS A 177 10.14 -1.08 -4.08
CA HIS A 177 9.81 -2.38 -4.68
C HIS A 177 8.32 -2.72 -4.52
N PRO A 178 7.77 -3.64 -5.34
CA PRO A 178 6.35 -4.02 -5.29
C PRO A 178 6.00 -5.03 -4.19
N TYR A 179 6.96 -5.51 -3.39
CA TYR A 179 6.73 -6.53 -2.36
C TYR A 179 6.03 -5.99 -1.10
N PHE A 180 4.75 -5.66 -1.27
CA PHE A 180 3.83 -5.26 -0.23
C PHE A 180 2.40 -5.68 -0.59
N ALA A 181 1.54 -5.77 0.42
CA ALA A 181 0.11 -6.02 0.25
C ALA A 181 -0.69 -5.25 1.30
N VAL A 182 -1.93 -4.89 0.95
CA VAL A 182 -2.93 -4.41 1.90
C VAL A 182 -3.89 -5.55 2.18
N THR A 183 -4.15 -5.84 3.45
CA THR A 183 -5.03 -6.94 3.83
C THR A 183 -6.46 -6.68 3.37
N ASP A 184 -7.11 -7.73 2.87
CA ASP A 184 -8.51 -7.70 2.47
C ASP A 184 -9.47 -7.56 3.68
N SER A 185 -10.78 -7.54 3.43
CA SER A 185 -11.82 -7.48 4.46
C SER A 185 -11.82 -8.68 5.41
N ASN A 186 -11.21 -9.79 5.01
CA ASN A 186 -11.07 -11.01 5.79
C ASN A 186 -9.69 -11.09 6.47
N GLY A 187 -8.86 -10.05 6.39
CA GLY A 187 -7.54 -9.99 7.00
C GLY A 187 -6.43 -10.75 6.26
N ASN A 188 -6.70 -11.28 5.06
CA ASN A 188 -5.69 -12.03 4.30
C ASN A 188 -4.80 -11.10 3.48
N PHE A 189 -3.54 -11.53 3.28
CA PHE A 189 -2.63 -10.92 2.32
C PHE A 189 -1.83 -11.97 1.55
N SER A 190 -1.37 -11.62 0.35
CA SER A 190 -0.45 -12.39 -0.49
C SER A 190 0.51 -11.43 -1.17
N ILE A 191 1.80 -11.73 -1.15
CA ILE A 191 2.86 -10.98 -1.82
C ILE A 191 3.66 -11.99 -2.65
N ASP A 192 3.54 -11.88 -3.96
CA ASP A 192 4.15 -12.81 -4.90
C ASP A 192 5.46 -12.26 -5.48
N GLY A 193 6.24 -13.13 -6.11
CA GLY A 193 7.41 -12.74 -6.90
C GLY A 193 8.61 -12.32 -6.05
N ILE A 194 8.64 -12.67 -4.77
CA ILE A 194 9.70 -12.24 -3.86
C ILE A 194 10.96 -13.08 -4.15
N PRO A 195 12.12 -12.47 -4.42
CA PRO A 195 13.36 -13.22 -4.59
C PRO A 195 13.68 -14.07 -3.36
N ALA A 196 14.27 -15.25 -3.56
CA ALA A 196 14.74 -16.06 -2.45
C ALA A 196 15.74 -15.29 -1.57
N GLY A 197 15.57 -15.36 -0.25
CA GLY A 197 16.37 -14.57 0.69
C GLY A 197 15.77 -14.51 2.09
N SER A 198 16.49 -13.85 3.01
CA SER A 198 15.98 -13.55 4.35
C SER A 198 15.62 -12.08 4.46
N TYR A 199 14.42 -11.79 4.95
CA TYR A 199 13.85 -10.45 4.98
C TYR A 199 13.28 -10.11 6.35
N GLU A 200 13.32 -8.83 6.70
CA GLU A 200 12.42 -8.27 7.71
C GLU A 200 11.10 -7.93 7.01
N VAL A 201 10.00 -8.48 7.52
CA VAL A 201 8.65 -8.12 7.12
C VAL A 201 8.02 -7.26 8.22
N VAL A 202 7.32 -6.21 7.80
CA VAL A 202 6.60 -5.29 8.68
C VAL A 202 5.12 -5.40 8.43
N CYS A 203 4.33 -5.51 9.49
CA CYS A 203 2.88 -5.34 9.45
C CYS A 203 2.50 -4.04 10.17
N TRP A 204 2.01 -3.08 9.39
CA TRP A 204 1.58 -1.76 9.82
C TRP A 204 0.05 -1.64 9.82
N GLN A 205 -0.50 -0.94 10.80
CA GLN A 205 -1.91 -0.58 10.85
C GLN A 205 -2.04 0.81 11.50
N GLU A 206 -2.99 1.65 11.05
CA GLU A 206 -3.09 3.06 11.46
C GLU A 206 -3.03 3.31 12.99
N LYS A 207 -3.72 2.50 13.80
CA LYS A 207 -3.71 2.63 15.27
C LYS A 207 -2.42 2.12 15.90
N PHE A 208 -1.66 1.31 15.18
CA PHE A 208 -0.40 0.72 15.61
C PHE A 208 0.82 1.36 14.96
N LYS A 209 0.67 2.39 14.12
CA LYS A 209 1.76 3.04 13.37
C LYS A 209 3.03 3.39 14.15
N LYS A 210 2.92 3.68 15.45
CA LYS A 210 4.09 3.98 16.32
C LYS A 210 4.89 2.73 16.73
N LYS A 211 4.29 1.55 16.59
CA LYS A 211 4.81 0.23 16.97
C LYS A 211 4.24 -0.82 16.01
N PRO A 212 4.60 -0.78 14.72
CA PRO A 212 4.22 -1.83 13.80
C PRO A 212 4.81 -3.16 14.25
N MET A 213 4.22 -4.27 13.84
CA MET A 213 4.79 -5.60 14.09
C MET A 213 5.90 -5.87 13.09
N THR A 214 6.92 -6.61 13.50
CA THR A 214 8.01 -7.04 12.63
C THR A 214 8.26 -8.54 12.83
N ALA A 215 8.68 -9.21 11.77
CA ALA A 215 9.14 -10.60 11.82
C ALA A 215 10.30 -10.79 10.82
N THR A 216 11.14 -11.78 11.08
CA THR A 216 12.15 -12.24 10.12
C THR A 216 11.63 -13.49 9.44
N ILE A 217 11.63 -13.48 8.11
CA ILE A 217 11.17 -14.60 7.27
C ILE A 217 12.27 -15.01 6.31
N THR A 218 12.26 -16.28 5.91
CA THR A 218 13.10 -16.79 4.81
C THR A 218 12.17 -17.19 3.68
N ILE A 219 12.34 -16.54 2.53
CA ILE A 219 11.67 -16.86 1.28
C ILE A 219 12.58 -17.81 0.50
N GLY A 220 12.02 -18.93 0.06
CA GLY A 220 12.62 -19.82 -0.93
C GLY A 220 11.61 -20.09 -2.04
N ASP A 221 11.70 -21.26 -2.66
CA ASP A 221 10.71 -21.70 -3.64
C ASP A 221 9.36 -21.97 -2.98
N GLY A 222 8.30 -21.38 -3.54
CA GLY A 222 6.91 -21.63 -3.13
C GLY A 222 6.39 -20.72 -2.03
N GLU A 223 5.49 -21.25 -1.21
CA GLU A 223 4.73 -20.47 -0.22
C GLU A 223 5.40 -20.42 1.15
N THR A 224 5.54 -19.22 1.68
CA THR A 224 5.93 -18.93 3.07
C THR A 224 4.75 -18.29 3.78
N ASN A 225 4.42 -18.79 4.98
CA ASN A 225 3.32 -18.25 5.79
C ASN A 225 3.84 -17.42 6.97
N GLN A 226 3.28 -16.22 7.15
CA GLN A 226 3.55 -15.36 8.30
C GLN A 226 2.28 -14.62 8.73
N ASP A 227 1.73 -15.00 9.88
CA ASP A 227 0.59 -14.31 10.48
C ASP A 227 1.02 -13.17 11.42
N PHE A 228 0.14 -12.20 11.61
CA PHE A 228 0.34 -11.10 12.56
C PHE A 228 -0.88 -10.95 13.47
N ILE A 229 -0.64 -10.81 14.77
CA ILE A 229 -1.70 -10.60 15.76
C ILE A 229 -1.39 -9.34 16.56
N PHE A 230 -2.09 -8.25 16.23
CA PHE A 230 -2.06 -7.06 17.04
C PHE A 230 -2.79 -7.29 18.36
N THR A 231 -2.24 -6.75 19.45
CA THR A 231 -2.90 -6.75 20.76
C THR A 231 -3.04 -5.33 21.26
N ARG A 232 -3.96 -5.09 22.19
CA ARG A 232 -4.08 -3.76 22.81
C ARG A 232 -2.74 -3.37 23.47
N PRO A 233 -2.15 -2.21 23.15
CA PRO A 233 -0.94 -1.76 23.83
C PRO A 233 -1.20 -1.64 25.33
N LYS A 234 -0.32 -2.21 26.16
CA LYS A 234 -0.36 -2.01 27.61
C LYS A 234 -0.27 -0.50 27.90
N LYS A 235 -1.16 0.02 28.75
CA LYS A 235 -1.02 1.39 29.27
C LYS A 235 0.32 1.45 30.00
N LYS A 236 1.15 2.44 29.65
CA LYS A 236 2.31 2.81 30.46
C LYS A 236 1.83 3.48 31.74
#